data_AF-A0A1C7DLH6-F1
#
_entry.id   AF-A0A1C7DLH6-F1
#
_cell.length_a   1.000
_cell.length_b   1.000
_cell.length_c   1.000
_cell.angle_alpha   90.00
_cell.angle_beta   90.00
_cell.angle_gamma   90.00
#
_symmetry.space_group_name_H-M   'P 1'
#
loop_
_entity.id
_entity.type
_entity.pdbx_description
1 polymer ?
#
loop_
_entity_poly.entity_id
_entity_poly.type
_entity_poly.pdbx_seq_one_letter_code
_entity_poly.pdbx_strand_id
1 'polypeptide(L)'
;MRNKLQTLSWLWIVPVICLYAWSIRQSLISVSETEQLSMNFWDLLIQGSNDVYLINYLMFPLFLFRIGYQLTQTFEYTRLIRFGSYSKWIVRQTLHFSIFTLSLLLLWNAAILGLALGLPFSTEWSEFSRLDRNGNGILSILSSFFSSPLLAWAGQFLLFFLTLSIIHLLAAILYATSNSKWLLNSFLTSLFILAILSFKVFPPSFKWISLPNYLSLFHGIGSFGHFAIPVAVLSAILVICICSLKLIGRDYPFLKTHLKEKWPILVFSGFILFALIMKAVQFHGEQLTASDYWIVSFFGTTQEGFDILSFSFYLIVFLGFIYFVQLFLHTQLKELNYTSIIRHRSMVKWLAGWLAKLFGFALLFLAILMIGALVIGLSFDYPLMEISQLFPHTSFLLILYHFWVNGFLQLAFYILLVVFVSLLTKDVMKSFTVLLGMSIFMFPGANFNYFFPFGLNSMGLLQASTPLLQHSAVLLIYNLLLWVALVYLLRKKDFNF
;
A
#
# COMPACT_ATOMS: atom_id res chain seq x y z
N MET A 1 13.76 -2.60 42.96
CA MET A 1 13.84 -4.06 42.71
C MET A 1 12.98 -4.56 41.54
N ARG A 2 11.81 -3.96 41.23
CA ARG A 2 10.88 -4.42 40.17
C ARG A 2 11.40 -4.32 38.71
N ASN A 3 12.46 -3.55 38.44
CA ASN A 3 13.07 -3.45 37.11
C ASN A 3 14.14 -4.54 36.80
N LYS A 4 14.71 -5.23 37.80
CA LYS A 4 15.75 -6.25 37.56
C LYS A 4 15.19 -7.59 37.06
N LEU A 5 13.91 -7.88 37.30
CA LEU A 5 13.27 -9.13 36.84
C LEU A 5 12.87 -9.11 35.35
N GLN A 6 12.66 -7.94 34.74
CA GLN A 6 12.30 -7.85 33.32
C GLN A 6 13.49 -8.08 32.37
N THR A 7 14.73 -7.95 32.84
CA THR A 7 15.93 -8.28 32.06
C THR A 7 16.26 -9.77 32.08
N LEU A 8 15.91 -10.49 33.17
CA LEU A 8 16.15 -11.93 33.28
C LEU A 8 15.18 -12.77 32.44
N SER A 9 13.99 -12.23 32.12
CA SER A 9 12.95 -12.94 31.37
C SER A 9 13.24 -13.14 29.89
N TRP A 10 14.38 -12.64 29.37
CA TRP A 10 14.75 -12.79 27.95
C TRP A 10 15.89 -13.81 27.74
N LEU A 11 16.46 -14.36 28.82
CA LEU A 11 17.52 -15.36 28.74
C LEU A 11 17.06 -16.67 28.09
N TRP A 12 15.75 -16.98 28.07
CA TRP A 12 15.23 -18.17 27.39
C TRP A 12 15.43 -18.13 25.87
N ILE A 13 15.66 -16.94 25.28
CA ILE A 13 15.99 -16.81 23.86
C ILE A 13 17.39 -17.39 23.58
N VAL A 14 18.31 -17.32 24.54
CA VAL A 14 19.70 -17.76 24.36
C VAL A 14 19.79 -19.25 23.98
N PRO A 15 19.13 -20.19 24.69
CA PRO A 15 19.06 -21.58 24.25
C PRO A 15 18.57 -21.78 22.81
N VAL A 16 17.53 -21.03 22.39
CA VAL A 16 16.96 -21.14 21.04
C VAL A 16 17.96 -20.66 19.99
N ILE A 17 18.60 -19.52 20.22
CA ILE A 17 19.67 -19.01 19.35
C ILE A 17 20.83 -19.99 19.31
N CYS A 18 21.26 -20.54 20.45
CA CYS A 18 22.35 -21.49 20.52
C CYS A 18 22.05 -22.78 19.73
N LEU A 19 20.84 -23.35 19.87
CA LEU A 19 20.44 -24.53 19.10
C LEU A 19 20.44 -24.25 17.59
N TYR A 20 19.94 -23.08 17.19
CA TYR A 20 19.91 -22.70 15.79
C TYR A 20 21.32 -22.45 15.22
N ALA A 21 22.14 -21.69 15.95
CA ALA A 21 23.53 -21.42 15.58
C ALA A 21 24.40 -22.69 15.60
N TRP A 22 24.08 -23.66 16.46
CA TRP A 22 24.69 -24.99 16.42
C TRP A 22 24.36 -25.73 15.12
N SER A 23 23.11 -25.69 14.67
CA SER A 23 22.72 -26.25 13.36
C SER A 23 23.48 -25.60 12.21
N ILE A 24 23.63 -24.26 12.24
CA ILE A 24 24.45 -23.54 11.25
C ILE A 24 25.90 -24.03 11.31
N ARG A 25 26.49 -24.09 12.50
CA ARG A 25 27.87 -24.56 12.69
C ARG A 25 28.10 -25.95 12.09
N GLN A 26 27.20 -26.89 12.34
CA GLN A 26 27.30 -28.24 11.78
C GLN A 26 27.22 -28.24 10.25
N SER A 27 26.32 -27.44 9.67
CA SER A 27 26.25 -27.30 8.21
C SER A 27 27.51 -26.70 7.60
N LEU A 28 28.11 -25.69 8.25
CA LEU A 28 29.35 -25.06 7.78
C LEU A 28 30.52 -26.04 7.85
N ILE A 29 30.66 -26.78 8.96
CA ILE A 29 31.70 -27.82 9.12
C ILE A 29 31.57 -28.90 8.05
N SER A 30 30.36 -29.42 7.82
CA SER A 30 30.18 -30.48 6.81
C SER A 30 30.55 -30.04 5.40
N VAL A 31 30.30 -28.76 5.05
CA VAL A 31 30.65 -28.24 3.72
C VAL A 31 32.15 -27.94 3.63
N SER A 32 32.74 -27.37 4.69
CA SER A 32 34.20 -27.13 4.77
C SER A 32 35.02 -28.41 4.67
N GLU A 33 34.60 -29.49 5.35
CA GLU A 33 35.27 -30.80 5.28
C GLU A 33 35.16 -31.42 3.89
N THR A 34 34.01 -31.25 3.22
CA THR A 34 33.78 -31.75 1.84
C THR A 34 34.68 -31.01 0.84
N GLU A 35 34.83 -29.69 0.98
CA GLU A 35 35.63 -28.85 0.07
C GLU A 35 37.11 -28.74 0.49
N GLN A 36 37.49 -29.31 1.63
CA GLN A 36 38.83 -29.20 2.22
C GLN A 36 39.32 -27.74 2.42
N LEU A 37 38.40 -26.81 2.69
CA LEU A 37 38.72 -25.39 2.89
C LEU A 37 38.74 -25.01 4.36
N SER A 38 39.64 -24.10 4.71
CA SER A 38 39.73 -23.55 6.07
C SER A 38 38.57 -22.58 6.37
N MET A 39 38.00 -22.71 7.57
CA MET A 39 37.00 -21.79 8.12
C MET A 39 37.58 -20.97 9.27
N ASN A 40 37.04 -19.79 9.50
CA ASN A 40 37.34 -18.97 10.67
C ASN A 40 36.10 -18.74 11.55
N PHE A 41 36.30 -18.12 12.71
CA PHE A 41 35.20 -17.77 13.61
C PHE A 41 34.22 -16.73 13.01
N TRP A 42 34.68 -15.88 12.07
CA TRP A 42 33.82 -14.87 11.43
C TRP A 42 32.76 -15.51 10.54
N ASP A 43 33.06 -16.65 9.90
CA ASP A 43 32.13 -17.37 9.04
C ASP A 43 30.84 -17.71 9.79
N LEU A 44 30.96 -18.27 11.00
CA LEU A 44 29.81 -18.61 11.83
C LEU A 44 29.05 -17.36 12.31
N LEU A 45 29.78 -16.31 12.70
CA LEU A 45 29.20 -15.09 13.23
C LEU A 45 28.45 -14.29 12.16
N ILE A 46 29.02 -14.15 10.97
CA ILE A 46 28.41 -13.42 9.85
C ILE A 46 27.24 -14.22 9.29
N GLN A 47 27.38 -15.53 9.12
CA GLN A 47 26.28 -16.40 8.69
C GLN A 47 25.11 -16.32 9.68
N GLY A 48 25.38 -16.51 10.97
CA GLY A 48 24.34 -16.50 12.01
C GLY A 48 23.68 -15.14 12.22
N SER A 49 24.38 -14.03 11.99
CA SER A 49 23.82 -12.67 12.14
C SER A 49 23.06 -12.17 10.91
N ASN A 50 23.31 -12.76 9.74
CA ASN A 50 22.64 -12.40 8.48
C ASN A 50 21.55 -13.40 8.06
N ASP A 51 21.44 -14.55 8.74
CA ASP A 51 20.45 -15.56 8.44
C ASP A 51 19.02 -15.01 8.55
N VAL A 52 18.32 -15.07 7.43
CA VAL A 52 17.03 -14.42 7.23
C VAL A 52 15.91 -15.19 7.93
N TYR A 53 16.07 -16.50 8.12
CA TYR A 53 15.11 -17.30 8.86
C TYR A 53 15.18 -16.96 10.35
N LEU A 54 16.39 -16.87 10.91
CA LEU A 54 16.56 -16.45 12.29
C LEU A 54 16.02 -15.03 12.52
N ILE A 55 16.32 -14.12 11.59
CA ILE A 55 15.86 -12.74 11.67
C ILE A 55 14.33 -12.66 11.58
N ASN A 56 13.71 -13.18 10.51
CA ASN A 56 12.29 -12.96 10.24
C ASN A 56 11.36 -13.76 11.16
N TYR A 57 11.76 -14.98 11.56
CA TYR A 57 10.88 -15.86 12.33
C TYR A 57 11.11 -15.80 13.84
N LEU A 58 12.30 -15.37 14.31
CA LEU A 58 12.58 -15.27 15.74
C LEU A 58 12.85 -13.83 16.17
N MET A 59 13.88 -13.18 15.64
CA MET A 59 14.33 -11.89 16.18
C MET A 59 13.31 -10.78 15.92
N PHE A 60 12.86 -10.62 14.68
CA PHE A 60 11.97 -9.54 14.28
C PHE A 60 10.61 -9.56 15.01
N PRO A 61 9.91 -10.70 15.14
CA PRO A 61 8.68 -10.80 15.92
C PRO A 61 8.85 -10.41 17.40
N LEU A 62 9.97 -10.80 18.01
CA LEU A 62 10.30 -10.46 19.39
C LEU A 62 10.43 -8.94 19.56
N PHE A 63 11.10 -8.27 18.62
CA PHE A 63 11.19 -6.80 18.61
C PHE A 63 9.83 -6.15 18.43
N LEU A 64 9.02 -6.60 17.47
CA LEU A 64 7.66 -6.07 17.25
C LEU A 64 6.77 -6.22 18.50
N PHE A 65 6.82 -7.39 19.15
CA PHE A 65 6.09 -7.62 20.40
C PHE A 65 6.56 -6.66 21.50
N ARG A 66 7.87 -6.45 21.64
CA ARG A 66 8.43 -5.50 22.60
C ARG A 66 7.97 -4.07 22.31
N ILE A 67 7.96 -3.65 21.05
CA ILE A 67 7.47 -2.32 20.64
C ILE A 67 6.01 -2.15 21.08
N GLY A 68 5.14 -3.10 20.74
CA GLY A 68 3.72 -3.06 21.12
C GLY A 68 3.51 -3.01 22.63
N TYR A 69 4.22 -3.87 23.37
CA TYR A 69 4.17 -3.89 24.84
C TYR A 69 4.65 -2.58 25.47
N GLN A 70 5.81 -2.07 25.05
CA GLN A 70 6.39 -0.86 25.60
C GLN A 70 5.48 0.35 25.37
N LEU A 71 4.99 0.54 24.15
CA LEU A 71 4.16 1.69 23.81
C LEU A 71 2.81 1.66 24.54
N THR A 72 2.14 0.50 24.58
CA THR A 72 0.81 0.38 25.21
C THR A 72 0.83 0.50 26.73
N GLN A 73 1.89 0.08 27.41
CA GLN A 73 2.00 0.17 28.87
C GLN A 73 2.50 1.52 29.38
N THR A 74 3.27 2.26 28.57
CA THR A 74 3.89 3.52 29.01
C THR A 74 3.03 4.75 28.72
N PHE A 75 1.96 4.59 27.95
CA PHE A 75 1.06 5.66 27.55
C PHE A 75 -0.08 5.83 28.56
N GLU A 76 0.25 6.45 29.69
CA GLU A 76 -0.72 6.96 30.66
C GLU A 76 -0.77 8.49 30.55
N TYR A 77 -1.98 9.07 30.53
CA TYR A 77 -2.18 10.52 30.42
C TYR A 77 -1.46 11.29 31.54
N THR A 78 -1.41 10.71 32.75
CA THR A 78 -0.70 11.23 33.92
C THR A 78 0.82 11.31 33.72
N ARG A 79 1.41 10.42 32.90
CA ARG A 79 2.83 10.46 32.56
C ARG A 79 3.11 11.46 31.44
N LEU A 80 2.20 11.63 30.47
CA LEU A 80 2.29 12.64 29.42
C LEU A 80 2.38 14.07 29.97
N ILE A 81 1.60 14.37 31.03
CA ILE A 81 1.68 15.66 31.76
C ILE A 81 3.09 15.91 32.32
N ARG A 82 3.79 14.87 32.82
CA ARG A 82 5.16 14.99 33.32
C ARG A 82 6.22 15.17 32.22
N PHE A 83 5.95 14.75 30.99
CA PHE A 83 6.89 14.89 29.87
C PHE A 83 6.78 16.24 29.15
N GLY A 84 5.66 16.94 29.29
CA GLY A 84 5.43 18.27 28.73
C GLY A 84 5.17 18.31 27.22
N SER A 85 5.54 17.28 26.44
CA SER A 85 5.12 17.14 25.03
C SER A 85 5.15 15.70 24.54
N TYR A 86 4.33 15.41 23.52
CA TYR A 86 4.32 14.11 22.82
C TYR A 86 5.68 13.81 22.18
N SER A 87 6.34 14.79 21.57
CA SER A 87 7.66 14.61 20.94
C SER A 87 8.72 14.17 21.95
N LYS A 88 8.74 14.74 23.16
CA LYS A 88 9.66 14.33 24.23
C LYS A 88 9.39 12.91 24.72
N TRP A 89 8.11 12.54 24.83
CA TRP A 89 7.73 11.16 25.16
C TRP A 89 8.23 10.18 24.08
N ILE A 90 7.99 10.47 22.79
CA ILE A 90 8.43 9.62 21.67
C ILE A 90 9.95 9.43 21.69
N VAL A 91 10.73 10.51 21.79
CA VAL A 91 12.20 10.43 21.81
C VAL A 91 12.69 9.57 22.98
N ARG A 92 12.09 9.73 24.17
CA ARG A 92 12.48 8.94 25.33
C ARG A 92 12.12 7.47 25.20
N GLN A 93 10.95 7.15 24.62
CA GLN A 93 10.57 5.75 24.35
C GLN A 93 11.53 5.13 23.34
N THR A 94 11.87 5.85 22.27
CA THR A 94 12.83 5.38 21.27
C THR A 94 14.21 5.15 21.90
N LEU A 95 14.70 6.04 22.75
CA LEU A 95 15.98 5.85 23.46
C LEU A 95 15.94 4.60 24.36
N HIS A 96 14.89 4.42 25.16
CA HIS A 96 14.75 3.21 25.98
C HIS A 96 14.69 1.93 25.15
N PHE A 97 13.99 1.96 24.00
CA PHE A 97 13.95 0.85 23.07
C PHE A 97 15.33 0.60 22.44
N SER A 98 16.06 1.63 22.03
CA SER A 98 17.41 1.51 21.49
C SER A 98 18.38 0.85 22.47
N ILE A 99 18.32 1.15 23.77
CA ILE A 99 19.13 0.47 24.79
C ILE A 99 18.78 -1.02 24.87
N PHE A 100 17.48 -1.36 24.83
CA PHE A 100 17.03 -2.75 24.79
C PHE A 100 17.54 -3.46 23.53
N THR A 101 17.41 -2.81 22.36
CA THR A 101 17.86 -3.35 21.07
C THR A 101 19.34 -3.61 21.06
N LEU A 102 20.15 -2.67 21.56
CA LEU A 102 21.59 -2.85 21.70
C LEU A 102 21.91 -4.05 22.60
N SER A 103 21.24 -4.16 23.75
CA SER A 103 21.47 -5.25 24.71
C SER A 103 21.12 -6.62 24.11
N LEU A 104 19.99 -6.74 23.41
CA LEU A 104 19.54 -7.99 22.81
C LEU A 104 20.42 -8.37 21.61
N LEU A 105 20.85 -7.41 20.80
CA LEU A 105 21.80 -7.64 19.70
C LEU A 105 23.14 -8.14 20.22
N LEU A 106 23.68 -7.54 21.28
CA LEU A 106 24.91 -8.01 21.91
C LEU A 106 24.75 -9.43 22.46
N LEU A 107 23.62 -9.74 23.09
CA LEU A 107 23.34 -11.09 23.60
C LEU A 107 23.24 -12.12 22.47
N TRP A 108 22.55 -11.79 21.38
CA TRP A 108 22.43 -12.66 20.19
C TRP A 108 23.82 -12.96 19.60
N ASN A 109 24.64 -11.94 19.39
CA ASN A 109 25.98 -12.11 18.83
C ASN A 109 26.92 -12.84 19.81
N ALA A 110 26.80 -12.59 21.12
CA ALA A 110 27.57 -13.30 22.14
C ALA A 110 27.24 -14.80 22.19
N ALA A 111 25.96 -15.16 22.02
CA ALA A 111 25.54 -16.56 21.94
C ALA A 111 26.15 -17.28 20.74
N ILE A 112 26.20 -16.64 19.57
CA ILE A 112 26.85 -17.20 18.38
C ILE A 112 28.37 -17.29 18.59
N LEU A 113 28.99 -16.25 19.17
CA LEU A 113 30.42 -16.23 19.50
C LEU A 113 30.82 -17.38 20.44
N GLY A 114 29.99 -17.70 21.43
CA GLY A 114 30.24 -18.82 22.34
C GLY A 114 30.36 -20.17 21.61
N LEU A 115 29.65 -20.33 20.49
CA LEU A 115 29.72 -21.52 19.64
C LEU A 115 30.86 -21.49 18.62
N ALA A 116 31.44 -20.32 18.38
CA ALA A 116 32.62 -20.15 17.53
C ALA A 116 33.93 -20.50 18.27
N LEU A 117 33.89 -20.71 19.59
CA LEU A 117 35.04 -21.16 20.38
C LEU A 117 35.58 -22.48 19.82
N GLY A 118 36.86 -22.48 19.46
CA GLY A 118 37.54 -23.61 18.81
C GLY A 118 37.80 -23.45 17.31
N LEU A 119 37.25 -22.40 16.67
CA LEU A 119 37.62 -22.01 15.30
C LEU A 119 38.82 -21.05 15.31
N PRO A 120 39.67 -21.04 14.26
CA PRO A 120 40.80 -20.13 14.19
C PRO A 120 40.35 -18.67 14.02
N PHE A 121 41.10 -17.76 14.64
CA PHE A 121 40.89 -16.32 14.53
C PHE A 121 41.74 -15.75 13.41
N SER A 122 41.12 -15.07 12.44
CA SER A 122 41.81 -14.30 11.39
C SER A 122 41.17 -12.92 11.24
N THR A 123 41.94 -11.92 10.87
CA THR A 123 41.41 -10.58 10.50
C THR A 123 40.91 -10.54 9.06
N GLU A 124 41.38 -11.48 8.22
CA GLU A 124 40.98 -11.65 6.84
C GLU A 124 39.84 -12.67 6.69
N TRP A 125 39.12 -12.57 5.57
CA TRP A 125 38.14 -13.57 5.15
C TRP A 125 38.79 -14.95 5.01
N SER A 126 38.07 -16.02 5.35
CA SER A 126 38.55 -17.37 5.13
C SER A 126 38.45 -17.74 3.65
N GLU A 127 39.16 -18.79 3.24
CA GLU A 127 39.01 -19.35 1.90
C GLU A 127 37.58 -19.85 1.66
N PHE A 128 36.97 -20.42 2.72
CA PHE A 128 35.58 -20.82 2.71
C PHE A 128 34.63 -19.64 2.44
N SER A 129 34.85 -18.46 3.02
CA SER A 129 33.97 -17.30 2.82
C SER A 129 33.86 -16.89 1.34
N ARG A 130 34.88 -17.17 0.52
CA ARG A 130 34.95 -16.77 -0.89
C ARG A 130 34.34 -17.80 -1.86
N LEU A 131 33.94 -18.96 -1.36
CA LEU A 131 33.37 -20.03 -2.17
C LEU A 131 31.96 -19.67 -2.63
N ASP A 132 31.79 -19.43 -3.93
CA ASP A 132 30.47 -19.18 -4.52
C ASP A 132 29.75 -20.49 -4.87
N ARG A 133 29.11 -21.11 -3.87
CA ARG A 133 28.31 -22.33 -4.02
C ARG A 133 26.97 -22.24 -3.28
N ASN A 134 26.04 -23.10 -3.70
CA ASN A 134 24.76 -23.32 -3.04
C ASN A 134 24.97 -23.63 -1.54
N GLY A 135 24.44 -22.77 -0.67
CA GLY A 135 24.60 -22.86 0.78
C GLY A 135 25.55 -21.83 1.39
N ASN A 136 26.44 -21.21 0.60
CA ASN A 136 27.42 -20.22 1.07
C ASN A 136 27.21 -18.80 0.52
N GLY A 137 26.06 -18.55 -0.12
CA GLY A 137 25.78 -17.26 -0.78
C GLY A 137 25.92 -16.04 0.14
N ILE A 138 25.64 -16.18 1.44
CA ILE A 138 25.77 -15.09 2.42
C ILE A 138 27.22 -14.63 2.54
N LEU A 139 28.15 -15.56 2.76
CA LEU A 139 29.57 -15.23 2.94
C LEU A 139 30.22 -14.82 1.61
N SER A 140 29.87 -15.48 0.49
CA SER A 140 30.43 -15.16 -0.82
C SER A 140 30.06 -13.75 -1.27
N ILE A 141 28.79 -13.35 -1.11
CA ILE A 141 28.35 -12.00 -1.42
C ILE A 141 29.05 -11.00 -0.49
N LEU A 142 29.01 -11.20 0.83
CA LEU A 142 29.58 -10.21 1.76
C LEU A 142 31.10 -10.04 1.61
N SER A 143 31.84 -11.13 1.33
CA SER A 143 33.29 -11.06 1.12
C SER A 143 33.69 -10.32 -0.16
N SER A 144 32.82 -10.30 -1.18
CA SER A 144 33.06 -9.54 -2.42
C SER A 144 32.90 -8.02 -2.24
N PHE A 145 32.10 -7.57 -1.27
CA PHE A 145 31.81 -6.15 -1.04
C PHE A 145 32.59 -5.51 0.10
N PHE A 146 33.02 -6.28 1.09
CA PHE A 146 33.77 -5.76 2.25
C PHE A 146 35.19 -6.30 2.28
N SER A 147 36.15 -5.42 2.54
CA SER A 147 37.57 -5.80 2.67
C SER A 147 37.86 -6.64 3.92
N SER A 148 37.04 -6.51 4.97
CA SER A 148 37.20 -7.28 6.20
C SER A 148 35.85 -7.80 6.74
N PRO A 149 35.85 -8.99 7.37
CA PRO A 149 34.66 -9.56 8.01
C PRO A 149 34.12 -8.69 9.16
N LEU A 150 35.00 -8.00 9.89
CA LEU A 150 34.60 -7.08 10.96
C LEU A 150 33.70 -5.95 10.43
N LEU A 151 34.02 -5.39 9.26
CA LEU A 151 33.21 -4.33 8.65
C LEU A 151 31.85 -4.85 8.21
N ALA A 152 31.78 -6.07 7.64
CA ALA A 152 30.52 -6.70 7.27
C ALA A 152 29.63 -6.94 8.50
N TRP A 153 30.21 -7.44 9.59
CA TRP A 153 29.49 -7.62 10.86
C TRP A 153 29.00 -6.28 11.45
N ALA A 154 29.87 -5.27 11.50
CA ALA A 154 29.48 -3.94 11.98
C ALA A 154 28.39 -3.31 11.10
N GLY A 155 28.45 -3.52 9.79
CA GLY A 155 27.44 -3.10 8.83
C GLY A 155 26.07 -3.76 9.09
N GLN A 156 26.05 -5.07 9.33
CA GLN A 156 24.82 -5.79 9.67
C GLN A 156 24.23 -5.30 10.99
N PHE A 157 25.07 -5.09 11.99
CA PHE A 157 24.66 -4.55 13.28
C PHE A 157 24.04 -3.16 13.14
N LEU A 158 24.70 -2.25 12.41
CA LEU A 158 24.23 -0.89 12.18
C LEU A 158 22.91 -0.88 11.41
N LEU A 159 22.83 -1.63 10.31
CA LEU A 159 21.64 -1.69 9.46
C LEU A 159 20.43 -2.18 10.26
N PHE A 160 20.58 -3.30 10.96
CA PHE A 160 19.50 -3.89 11.74
C PHE A 160 19.03 -2.98 12.89
N PHE A 161 19.98 -2.38 13.63
CA PHE A 161 19.68 -1.43 14.70
C PHE A 161 18.91 -0.20 14.19
N LEU A 162 19.34 0.33 13.05
CA LEU A 162 18.75 1.52 12.44
C LEU A 162 17.32 1.23 11.95
N THR A 163 17.11 0.10 11.28
CA THR A 163 15.79 -0.37 10.84
C THR A 163 14.81 -0.53 12.01
N LEU A 164 15.22 -1.20 13.09
CA LEU A 164 14.37 -1.37 14.27
C LEU A 164 14.05 -0.03 14.97
N SER A 165 15.02 0.88 15.02
CA SER A 165 14.83 2.21 15.62
C SER A 165 13.81 3.02 14.82
N ILE A 166 13.83 2.94 13.49
CA ILE A 166 12.84 3.59 12.62
C ILE A 166 11.46 2.97 12.80
N ILE A 167 11.34 1.64 12.81
CA ILE A 167 10.07 0.95 13.02
C ILE A 167 9.46 1.35 14.37
N HIS A 168 10.26 1.38 15.44
CA HIS A 168 9.81 1.86 16.74
C HIS A 168 9.36 3.33 16.67
N LEU A 169 10.13 4.20 16.02
CA LEU A 169 9.79 5.63 15.90
C LEU A 169 8.45 5.82 15.16
N LEU A 170 8.25 5.12 14.04
CA LEU A 170 6.99 5.11 13.30
C LEU A 170 5.82 4.61 14.16
N ALA A 171 6.00 3.49 14.86
CA ALA A 171 4.99 2.94 15.77
C ALA A 171 4.65 3.93 16.91
N ALA A 172 5.65 4.61 17.46
CA ALA A 172 5.48 5.60 18.51
C ALA A 172 4.73 6.84 18.01
N ILE A 173 5.03 7.32 16.80
CA ILE A 173 4.33 8.42 16.14
C ILE A 173 2.86 8.03 15.89
N LEU A 174 2.63 6.86 15.29
CA LEU A 174 1.28 6.34 15.01
C LEU A 174 0.47 6.19 16.30
N TYR A 175 1.07 5.67 17.36
CA TYR A 175 0.38 5.49 18.61
C TYR A 175 0.11 6.81 19.34
N ALA A 176 1.07 7.73 19.36
CA ALA A 176 0.91 9.06 19.98
C ALA A 176 -0.16 9.92 19.28
N THR A 177 -0.37 9.72 17.98
CA THR A 177 -1.36 10.46 17.18
C THR A 177 -2.75 9.83 17.22
N SER A 178 -2.84 8.50 17.21
CA SER A 178 -4.12 7.79 17.15
C SER A 178 -4.69 7.40 18.51
N ASN A 179 -3.85 7.24 19.54
CA ASN A 179 -4.17 6.65 20.84
C ASN A 179 -4.86 5.27 20.77
N SER A 180 -4.83 4.60 19.62
CA SER A 180 -5.56 3.36 19.38
C SER A 180 -4.61 2.16 19.46
N LYS A 181 -4.86 1.28 20.44
CA LYS A 181 -4.15 -0.01 20.56
C LYS A 181 -4.37 -0.89 19.33
N TRP A 182 -5.58 -0.83 18.75
CA TRP A 182 -5.91 -1.60 17.57
C TRP A 182 -5.09 -1.18 16.36
N LEU A 183 -4.95 0.13 16.11
CA LEU A 183 -4.13 0.65 15.00
C LEU A 183 -2.65 0.29 15.17
N LEU A 184 -2.11 0.42 16.38
CA LEU A 184 -0.73 0.03 16.68
C LEU A 184 -0.50 -1.47 16.42
N ASN A 185 -1.36 -2.33 16.94
CA ASN A 185 -1.22 -3.77 16.76
C ASN A 185 -1.42 -4.18 15.30
N SER A 186 -2.35 -3.56 14.58
CA SER A 186 -2.56 -3.79 13.14
C SER A 186 -1.31 -3.42 12.33
N PHE A 187 -0.69 -2.28 12.63
CA PHE A 187 0.56 -1.85 12.00
C PHE A 187 1.70 -2.85 12.25
N LEU A 188 1.92 -3.26 13.50
CA LEU A 188 2.98 -4.21 13.83
C LEU A 188 2.74 -5.59 13.18
N THR A 189 1.51 -6.09 13.19
CA THR A 189 1.16 -7.35 12.52
C THR A 189 1.35 -7.25 11.00
N SER A 190 0.99 -6.12 10.39
CA SER A 190 1.22 -5.89 8.95
C SER A 190 2.70 -5.91 8.60
N LEU A 191 3.57 -5.31 9.42
CA LEU A 191 5.02 -5.38 9.23
C LEU A 191 5.56 -6.82 9.33
N PHE A 192 5.04 -7.61 10.27
CA PHE A 192 5.43 -9.02 10.39
C PHE A 192 5.02 -9.84 9.16
N ILE A 193 3.78 -9.68 8.69
CA ILE A 193 3.29 -10.33 7.47
C ILE A 193 4.14 -9.88 6.27
N LEU A 194 4.44 -8.57 6.18
CA LEU A 194 5.30 -8.03 5.13
C LEU A 194 6.69 -8.67 5.15
N ALA A 195 7.30 -8.87 6.32
CA ALA A 195 8.61 -9.52 6.45
C ALA A 195 8.61 -10.95 5.88
N ILE A 196 7.57 -11.73 6.19
CA ILE A 196 7.43 -13.12 5.71
C ILE A 196 7.14 -13.15 4.21
N LEU A 197 6.17 -12.37 3.74
CA LEU A 197 5.74 -12.39 2.34
C LEU A 197 6.84 -11.84 1.42
N SER A 198 7.52 -10.77 1.83
CA SER A 198 8.58 -10.17 1.01
C SER A 198 9.80 -11.07 0.84
N PHE A 199 10.08 -11.95 1.80
CA PHE A 199 11.16 -12.92 1.67
C PHE A 199 10.84 -14.04 0.67
N LYS A 200 9.60 -14.56 0.66
CA LYS A 200 9.25 -15.76 -0.14
C LYS A 200 8.53 -15.49 -1.45
N VAL A 201 7.77 -14.41 -1.54
CA VAL A 201 6.75 -14.22 -2.58
C VAL A 201 7.06 -13.02 -3.48
N PHE A 202 7.72 -11.98 -2.97
CA PHE A 202 7.89 -10.75 -3.73
C PHE A 202 8.90 -10.92 -4.86
N PRO A 203 8.60 -10.42 -6.07
CA PRO A 203 9.56 -10.44 -7.16
C PRO A 203 10.73 -9.46 -6.88
N PRO A 204 11.91 -9.67 -7.51
CA PRO A 204 13.08 -8.80 -7.34
C PRO A 204 12.82 -7.32 -7.65
N SER A 205 11.85 -7.01 -8.52
CA SER A 205 11.43 -5.64 -8.84
C SER A 205 10.89 -4.88 -7.62
N PHE A 206 10.37 -5.58 -6.61
CA PHE A 206 9.83 -4.99 -5.37
C PHE A 206 10.90 -4.79 -4.27
N LYS A 207 12.19 -4.75 -4.64
CA LYS A 207 13.32 -4.60 -3.72
C LYS A 207 13.21 -3.41 -2.75
N TRP A 208 12.52 -2.33 -3.13
CA TRP A 208 12.34 -1.14 -2.28
C TRP A 208 11.39 -1.38 -1.09
N ILE A 209 10.39 -2.26 -1.25
CA ILE A 209 9.37 -2.55 -0.24
C ILE A 209 9.75 -3.79 0.59
N SER A 210 10.63 -4.64 0.07
CA SER A 210 11.08 -5.85 0.73
C SER A 210 11.78 -5.56 2.05
N LEU A 211 11.18 -5.99 3.16
CA LEU A 211 11.70 -5.72 4.51
C LEU A 211 13.03 -6.46 4.80
N PRO A 212 13.26 -7.71 4.34
CA PRO A 212 14.54 -8.39 4.47
C PRO A 212 15.73 -7.58 3.97
N ASN A 213 15.54 -6.72 2.95
CA ASN A 213 16.62 -5.88 2.41
C ASN A 213 17.14 -4.83 3.40
N TYR A 214 16.36 -4.53 4.44
CA TYR A 214 16.72 -3.59 5.51
C TYR A 214 17.01 -4.31 6.84
N LEU A 215 16.67 -5.60 6.97
CA LEU A 215 16.94 -6.40 8.17
C LEU A 215 18.21 -7.26 8.02
N SER A 216 18.55 -7.69 6.81
CA SER A 216 19.75 -8.48 6.52
C SER A 216 20.61 -7.76 5.49
N LEU A 217 21.87 -7.51 5.85
CA LEU A 217 22.87 -6.86 5.01
C LEU A 217 23.08 -7.65 3.73
N PHE A 218 23.11 -8.98 3.83
CA PHE A 218 23.17 -9.88 2.68
C PHE A 218 22.08 -9.60 1.65
N HIS A 219 20.82 -9.52 2.07
CA HIS A 219 19.70 -9.24 1.17
C HIS A 219 19.69 -7.81 0.64
N GLY A 220 20.08 -6.85 1.48
CA GLY A 220 20.22 -5.45 1.06
C GLY A 220 21.23 -5.30 -0.07
N ILE A 221 22.41 -5.90 0.08
CA ILE A 221 23.45 -5.89 -0.95
C ILE A 221 23.04 -6.71 -2.16
N GLY A 222 22.50 -7.92 -1.98
CA GLY A 222 22.05 -8.76 -3.08
C GLY A 222 20.99 -8.10 -3.97
N SER A 223 20.10 -7.28 -3.39
CA SER A 223 19.03 -6.61 -4.12
C SER A 223 19.43 -5.26 -4.74
N PHE A 224 20.24 -4.47 -4.04
CA PHE A 224 20.60 -3.11 -4.45
C PHE A 224 21.98 -3.00 -5.11
N GLY A 225 22.82 -4.02 -4.99
CA GLY A 225 24.20 -4.03 -5.48
C GLY A 225 25.17 -3.17 -4.65
N HIS A 226 24.68 -2.38 -3.70
CA HIS A 226 25.50 -1.54 -2.83
C HIS A 226 24.90 -1.40 -1.44
N PHE A 227 25.76 -1.46 -0.41
CA PHE A 227 25.39 -1.24 1.00
C PHE A 227 24.85 0.18 1.27
N ALA A 228 25.36 1.19 0.55
CA ALA A 228 24.99 2.58 0.80
C ALA A 228 23.51 2.87 0.53
N ILE A 229 22.89 2.15 -0.41
CA ILE A 229 21.49 2.38 -0.83
C ILE A 229 20.49 2.11 0.31
N PRO A 230 20.45 0.91 0.94
CA PRO A 230 19.51 0.65 2.02
C PRO A 230 19.75 1.59 3.22
N VAL A 231 21.00 1.93 3.53
CA VAL A 231 21.32 2.92 4.58
C VAL A 231 20.79 4.31 4.23
N ALA A 232 20.96 4.77 2.98
CA ALA A 232 20.47 6.06 2.53
C ALA A 232 18.95 6.14 2.61
N VAL A 233 18.23 5.11 2.17
CA VAL A 233 16.76 5.03 2.27
C VAL A 233 16.30 5.15 3.72
N LEU A 234 16.91 4.35 4.61
CA LEU A 234 16.53 4.39 6.02
C LEU A 234 16.87 5.75 6.67
N SER A 235 18.00 6.36 6.30
CA SER A 235 18.36 7.70 6.78
C SER A 235 17.35 8.77 6.34
N ALA A 236 16.84 8.70 5.11
CA ALA A 236 15.80 9.59 4.61
C ALA A 236 14.49 9.42 5.40
N ILE A 237 14.07 8.19 5.66
CA ILE A 237 12.89 7.89 6.48
C ILE A 237 13.08 8.41 7.91
N LEU A 238 14.27 8.24 8.49
CA LEU A 238 14.58 8.75 9.82
C LEU A 238 14.46 10.28 9.87
N VAL A 239 15.00 11.00 8.89
CA VAL A 239 14.87 12.47 8.80
C VAL A 239 13.39 12.88 8.70
N ILE A 240 12.59 12.20 7.88
CA ILE A 240 11.14 12.45 7.76
C ILE A 240 10.46 12.25 9.12
N CYS A 241 10.78 11.17 9.83
CA CYS A 241 10.22 10.89 11.15
C CYS A 241 10.62 11.96 12.18
N ILE A 242 11.88 12.41 12.19
CA ILE A 242 12.34 13.46 13.10
C ILE A 242 11.64 14.79 12.79
N CYS A 243 11.48 15.13 11.50
CA CYS A 243 10.75 16.31 11.07
C CYS A 243 9.27 16.25 11.49
N SER A 244 8.63 15.08 11.37
CA SER A 244 7.23 14.92 11.76
C SER A 244 6.99 15.05 13.27
N LEU A 245 7.99 14.76 14.12
CA LEU A 245 7.90 15.00 15.57
C LEU A 245 7.57 16.44 15.94
N LYS A 246 7.96 17.43 15.12
CA LYS A 246 7.64 18.85 15.34
C LYS A 246 6.16 19.17 15.13
N LEU A 247 5.45 18.31 14.40
CA LEU A 247 4.03 18.47 14.08
C LEU A 247 3.12 17.81 15.13
N ILE A 248 3.63 16.83 15.88
CA ILE A 248 2.86 16.04 16.84
C ILE A 248 2.60 16.82 18.13
N GLY A 249 1.33 16.88 18.56
CA GLY A 249 0.93 17.53 19.81
C GLY A 249 0.65 19.03 19.69
N ARG A 250 0.84 19.62 18.51
CA ARG A 250 0.29 20.94 18.20
C ARG A 250 -1.15 20.77 17.73
N ASP A 251 -2.08 21.48 18.38
CA ASP A 251 -3.42 21.65 17.83
C ASP A 251 -3.31 22.53 16.59
N TYR A 252 -3.20 21.88 15.43
CA TYR A 252 -3.44 22.50 14.14
C TYR A 252 -4.92 22.27 13.82
N PRO A 253 -5.84 23.17 14.23
CA PRO A 253 -7.26 23.01 13.96
C PRO A 253 -7.49 22.81 12.45
N PHE A 254 -6.73 23.52 11.61
CA PHE A 254 -6.74 23.38 10.16
C PHE A 254 -6.45 21.95 9.67
N LEU A 255 -5.40 21.30 10.19
CA LEU A 255 -5.06 19.92 9.82
C LEU A 255 -6.08 18.93 10.37
N LYS A 256 -6.57 19.14 11.60
CA LYS A 256 -7.50 18.21 12.25
C LYS A 256 -8.90 18.24 11.66
N THR A 257 -9.41 19.41 11.25
CA THR A 257 -10.72 19.52 10.61
C THR A 257 -10.65 19.18 9.14
N HIS A 258 -9.78 19.83 8.36
CA HIS A 258 -9.75 19.62 6.91
C HIS A 258 -9.17 18.26 6.50
N LEU A 259 -8.15 17.73 7.19
CA LEU A 259 -7.62 16.40 6.85
C LEU A 259 -8.61 15.31 7.24
N LYS A 260 -9.30 15.43 8.39
CA LYS A 260 -10.30 14.44 8.82
C LYS A 260 -11.48 14.38 7.86
N GLU A 261 -11.96 15.53 7.40
CA GLU A 261 -13.04 15.60 6.40
C GLU A 261 -12.61 15.03 5.05
N LYS A 262 -11.36 15.29 4.62
CA LYS A 262 -10.85 14.84 3.31
C LYS A 262 -10.14 13.49 3.33
N TRP A 263 -9.96 12.87 4.49
CA TRP A 263 -9.24 11.60 4.65
C TRP A 263 -9.81 10.47 3.76
N PRO A 264 -11.14 10.29 3.65
CA PRO A 264 -11.69 9.26 2.76
C PRO A 264 -11.32 9.49 1.29
N ILE A 265 -11.28 10.76 0.85
CA ILE A 265 -10.87 11.12 -0.52
C ILE A 265 -9.38 10.83 -0.70
N LEU A 266 -8.53 11.18 0.26
CA LEU A 266 -7.09 10.91 0.19
C LEU A 266 -6.78 9.40 0.15
N VAL A 267 -7.46 8.60 0.97
CA VAL A 267 -7.32 7.13 0.95
C VAL A 267 -7.78 6.57 -0.39
N PHE A 268 -8.92 7.04 -0.91
CA PHE A 268 -9.43 6.63 -2.21
C PHE A 268 -8.46 6.98 -3.36
N SER A 269 -7.97 8.22 -3.41
CA SER A 269 -6.98 8.66 -4.39
C SER A 269 -5.66 7.89 -4.27
N GLY A 270 -5.21 7.63 -3.04
CA GLY A 270 -4.01 6.82 -2.78
C GLY A 270 -4.16 5.38 -3.27
N PHE A 271 -5.34 4.78 -3.11
CA PHE A 271 -5.63 3.44 -3.61
C PHE A 271 -5.63 3.37 -5.14
N ILE A 272 -6.24 4.36 -5.82
CA ILE A 272 -6.20 4.46 -7.29
C ILE A 272 -4.76 4.62 -7.77
N LEU A 273 -3.99 5.54 -7.17
CA LEU A 273 -2.60 5.78 -7.53
C LEU A 273 -1.75 4.51 -7.35
N PHE A 274 -1.90 3.85 -6.20
CA PHE A 274 -1.22 2.59 -5.92
C PHE A 274 -1.56 1.53 -6.96
N ALA A 275 -2.84 1.32 -7.27
CA ALA A 275 -3.27 0.34 -8.25
C ALA A 275 -2.76 0.64 -9.68
N LEU A 276 -2.72 1.92 -10.08
CA LEU A 276 -2.11 2.32 -11.35
C LEU A 276 -0.61 1.99 -11.37
N ILE A 277 0.14 2.38 -10.34
CA ILE A 277 1.57 2.07 -10.24
C ILE A 277 1.81 0.55 -10.27
N MET A 278 0.99 -0.23 -9.56
CA MET A 278 1.09 -1.69 -9.56
C MET A 278 0.85 -2.28 -10.95
N LYS A 279 -0.11 -1.75 -11.72
CA LYS A 279 -0.29 -2.13 -13.13
C LYS A 279 0.92 -1.74 -13.99
N ALA A 280 1.51 -0.56 -13.78
CA ALA A 280 2.70 -0.14 -14.54
C ALA A 280 3.90 -1.06 -14.26
N VAL A 281 4.06 -1.50 -13.01
CA VAL A 281 5.07 -2.50 -12.64
C VAL A 281 4.77 -3.86 -13.28
N GLN A 282 3.50 -4.27 -13.35
CA GLN A 282 3.10 -5.54 -13.96
C GLN A 282 3.45 -5.59 -15.46
N PHE A 283 3.22 -4.51 -16.19
CA PHE A 283 3.47 -4.43 -17.63
C PHE A 283 4.87 -3.90 -17.98
N HIS A 284 5.77 -3.79 -17.00
CA HIS A 284 7.09 -3.24 -17.23
C HIS A 284 7.92 -4.15 -18.14
N GLY A 285 8.45 -3.59 -19.23
CA GLY A 285 9.21 -4.34 -20.25
C GLY A 285 8.36 -4.90 -21.39
N GLU A 286 7.03 -4.77 -21.33
CA GLU A 286 6.19 -4.99 -22.50
C GLU A 286 6.32 -3.82 -23.49
N GLN A 287 6.20 -4.11 -24.78
CA GLN A 287 6.15 -3.09 -25.84
C GLN A 287 4.76 -2.43 -25.83
N LEU A 288 4.55 -1.53 -24.88
CA LEU A 288 3.33 -0.73 -24.74
C LEU A 288 3.65 0.74 -24.92
N THR A 289 2.71 1.49 -25.48
CA THR A 289 2.75 2.97 -25.49
C THR A 289 2.09 3.54 -24.23
N ALA A 290 2.33 4.82 -23.93
CA ALA A 290 1.65 5.49 -22.81
C ALA A 290 0.11 5.49 -22.97
N SER A 291 -0.38 5.55 -24.22
CA SER A 291 -1.80 5.36 -24.55
C SER A 291 -2.29 3.94 -24.29
N ASP A 292 -1.48 2.92 -24.63
CA ASP A 292 -1.83 1.52 -24.35
C ASP A 292 -1.93 1.27 -22.85
N TYR A 293 -0.98 1.80 -22.08
CA TYR A 293 -1.02 1.73 -20.62
C TYR A 293 -2.28 2.39 -20.04
N TRP A 294 -2.69 3.55 -20.56
CA TRP A 294 -3.94 4.20 -20.17
C TRP A 294 -5.17 3.33 -20.47
N ILE A 295 -5.23 2.72 -21.66
CA ILE A 295 -6.31 1.82 -22.07
C ILE A 295 -6.39 0.59 -21.16
N VAL A 296 -5.26 -0.10 -20.94
CA VAL A 296 -5.17 -1.30 -20.11
C VAL A 296 -5.44 -0.99 -18.62
N SER A 297 -5.06 0.21 -18.17
CA SER A 297 -5.37 0.66 -16.81
C SER A 297 -6.87 0.63 -16.55
N PHE A 298 -7.68 1.09 -17.50
CA PHE A 298 -9.15 1.14 -17.39
C PHE A 298 -9.86 0.07 -18.24
N PHE A 299 -9.20 -1.07 -18.50
CA PHE A 299 -9.71 -2.14 -19.36
C PHE A 299 -11.08 -2.68 -18.90
N GLY A 300 -11.32 -2.77 -17.59
CA GLY A 300 -12.58 -3.25 -17.04
C GLY A 300 -12.87 -4.71 -17.40
N THR A 301 -14.04 -4.98 -17.96
CA THR A 301 -14.46 -6.30 -18.46
C THR A 301 -15.09 -6.22 -19.84
N THR A 302 -15.10 -7.35 -20.54
CA THR A 302 -15.84 -7.55 -21.79
C THR A 302 -16.55 -8.91 -21.77
N GLN A 303 -17.40 -9.17 -22.77
CA GLN A 303 -17.96 -10.51 -22.96
C GLN A 303 -16.91 -11.54 -23.43
N GLU A 304 -15.86 -11.08 -24.12
CA GLU A 304 -14.84 -11.93 -24.74
C GLU A 304 -13.66 -12.19 -23.80
N GLY A 305 -13.42 -11.29 -22.83
CA GLY A 305 -12.33 -11.35 -21.88
C GLY A 305 -12.75 -10.86 -20.50
N PHE A 306 -12.58 -11.72 -19.49
CA PHE A 306 -12.81 -11.38 -18.09
C PHE A 306 -11.55 -11.60 -17.27
N ASP A 307 -11.11 -10.53 -16.63
CA ASP A 307 -10.09 -10.57 -15.58
C ASP A 307 -10.68 -9.97 -14.30
N ILE A 308 -10.60 -10.73 -13.21
CA ILE A 308 -11.16 -10.35 -11.92
C ILE A 308 -10.46 -9.13 -11.32
N LEU A 309 -9.16 -8.95 -11.60
CA LEU A 309 -8.40 -7.78 -11.13
C LEU A 309 -8.86 -6.52 -11.86
N SER A 310 -8.99 -6.59 -13.18
CA SER A 310 -9.50 -5.49 -14.01
C SER A 310 -10.95 -5.12 -13.69
N PHE A 311 -11.81 -6.13 -13.44
CA PHE A 311 -13.16 -5.94 -12.94
C PHE A 311 -13.18 -5.21 -11.59
N SER A 312 -12.42 -5.72 -10.61
CA SER A 312 -12.39 -5.16 -9.26
C SER A 312 -11.86 -3.73 -9.27
N PHE A 313 -10.81 -3.47 -10.05
CA PHE A 313 -10.27 -2.12 -10.22
C PHE A 313 -11.30 -1.16 -10.82
N TYR A 314 -12.01 -1.58 -11.87
CA TYR A 314 -13.10 -0.79 -12.46
C TYR A 314 -14.16 -0.44 -11.42
N LEU A 315 -14.64 -1.42 -10.64
CA LEU A 315 -15.66 -1.17 -9.62
C LEU A 315 -15.16 -0.17 -8.57
N ILE A 316 -13.92 -0.34 -8.09
CA ILE A 316 -13.35 0.57 -7.09
C ILE A 316 -13.26 1.99 -7.65
N VAL A 317 -12.73 2.17 -8.85
CA VAL A 317 -12.55 3.50 -9.46
C VAL A 317 -13.91 4.17 -9.72
N PHE A 318 -14.80 3.54 -10.47
CA PHE A 318 -16.03 4.18 -10.93
C PHE A 318 -17.13 4.17 -9.86
N LEU A 319 -17.38 3.05 -9.18
CA LEU A 319 -18.38 3.03 -8.10
C LEU A 319 -17.88 3.74 -6.84
N GLY A 320 -16.57 3.75 -6.59
CA GLY A 320 -16.00 4.54 -5.49
C GLY A 320 -16.23 6.04 -5.67
N PHE A 321 -16.14 6.57 -6.90
CA PHE A 321 -16.55 7.94 -7.18
C PHE A 321 -18.04 8.16 -6.87
N ILE A 322 -18.90 7.23 -7.29
CA ILE A 322 -20.34 7.33 -7.05
C ILE A 322 -20.70 7.23 -5.56
N TYR A 323 -19.91 6.53 -4.75
CA TYR A 323 -20.06 6.53 -3.30
C TYR A 323 -19.88 7.95 -2.70
N PHE A 324 -18.95 8.77 -3.22
CA PHE A 324 -18.84 10.16 -2.78
C PHE A 324 -20.04 11.01 -3.23
N VAL A 325 -20.58 10.76 -4.43
CA VAL A 325 -21.82 11.39 -4.87
C VAL A 325 -22.98 11.02 -3.95
N GLN A 326 -23.07 9.75 -3.54
CA GLN A 326 -24.06 9.26 -2.59
C GLN A 326 -23.92 9.97 -1.23
N LEU A 327 -22.72 10.11 -0.68
CA LEU A 327 -22.49 10.85 0.57
C LEU A 327 -22.93 12.31 0.46
N PHE A 328 -22.65 12.96 -0.67
CA PHE A 328 -23.14 14.30 -0.94
C PHE A 328 -24.67 14.35 -0.98
N LEU A 329 -25.32 13.41 -1.65
CA LEU A 329 -26.78 13.31 -1.73
C LEU A 329 -27.43 13.10 -0.35
N HIS A 330 -26.81 12.29 0.51
CA HIS A 330 -27.29 12.09 1.88
C HIS A 330 -27.33 13.38 2.68
N THR A 331 -26.30 14.21 2.57
CA THR A 331 -26.27 15.53 3.19
C THR A 331 -27.36 16.43 2.61
N GLN A 332 -27.50 16.49 1.29
CA GLN A 332 -28.52 17.32 0.63
C GLN A 332 -29.96 16.89 0.96
N LEU A 333 -30.23 15.59 1.06
CA LEU A 333 -31.55 15.05 1.43
C LEU A 333 -31.88 15.23 2.92
N LYS A 334 -30.87 15.24 3.80
CA LYS A 334 -31.06 15.58 5.22
C LYS A 334 -31.27 17.08 5.46
N GLU A 335 -30.57 17.92 4.69
CA GLU A 335 -30.66 19.39 4.76
C GLU A 335 -31.87 19.96 4.01
N LEU A 336 -32.70 19.10 3.41
CA LEU A 336 -33.99 19.45 2.81
C LEU A 336 -35.00 19.87 3.91
N ASN A 337 -34.71 21.00 4.56
CA ASN A 337 -35.64 21.73 5.41
C ASN A 337 -36.60 22.56 4.54
N TYR A 338 -37.79 22.86 5.07
CA TYR A 338 -38.81 23.71 4.43
C TYR A 338 -38.24 25.01 3.81
N THR A 339 -37.17 25.57 4.37
CA THR A 339 -36.50 26.79 3.90
C THR A 339 -35.76 26.64 2.56
N SER A 340 -35.21 25.46 2.23
CA SER A 340 -34.52 25.25 0.95
C SER A 340 -35.50 25.07 -0.22
N ILE A 341 -36.67 24.49 0.06
CA ILE A 341 -37.79 24.29 -0.88
C ILE A 341 -38.43 25.63 -1.24
N ILE A 342 -38.70 26.49 -0.24
CA ILE A 342 -39.26 27.85 -0.45
C ILE A 342 -38.31 28.71 -1.31
N ARG A 343 -37.00 28.57 -1.15
CA ARG A 343 -36.00 29.36 -1.89
C ARG A 343 -35.90 28.98 -3.38
N HIS A 344 -36.08 27.72 -3.75
CA HIS A 344 -35.90 27.26 -5.14
C HIS A 344 -37.16 27.33 -6.00
N ARG A 345 -38.34 27.55 -5.40
CA ARG A 345 -39.67 27.64 -6.06
C ARG A 345 -40.10 26.39 -6.87
N SER A 346 -39.21 25.42 -7.12
CA SER A 346 -39.48 24.15 -7.79
C SER A 346 -38.43 23.12 -7.40
N MET A 347 -38.86 21.90 -7.08
CA MET A 347 -37.97 20.76 -6.79
C MET A 347 -37.07 20.39 -7.98
N VAL A 348 -37.51 20.63 -9.20
CA VAL A 348 -36.72 20.39 -10.42
C VAL A 348 -35.55 21.37 -10.53
N LYS A 349 -35.77 22.65 -10.18
CA LYS A 349 -34.69 23.66 -10.15
C LYS A 349 -33.69 23.36 -9.04
N TRP A 350 -34.17 22.90 -7.89
CA TRP A 350 -33.32 22.41 -6.80
C TRP A 350 -32.41 21.27 -7.27
N LEU A 351 -32.97 20.23 -7.90
CA LEU A 351 -32.20 19.11 -8.45
C LEU A 351 -31.16 19.58 -9.48
N ALA A 352 -31.58 20.38 -10.46
CA ALA A 352 -30.71 20.86 -11.53
C ALA A 352 -29.52 21.70 -11.01
N GLY A 353 -29.73 22.48 -9.95
CA GLY A 353 -28.74 23.40 -9.40
C GLY A 353 -27.49 22.71 -8.84
N TRP A 354 -27.61 21.51 -8.27
CA TRP A 354 -26.46 20.73 -7.82
C TRP A 354 -26.08 19.60 -8.78
N LEU A 355 -27.00 19.10 -9.61
CA LEU A 355 -26.69 18.08 -10.62
C LEU A 355 -25.67 18.58 -11.65
N ALA A 356 -25.78 19.84 -12.08
CA ALA A 356 -24.79 20.46 -12.97
C ALA A 356 -23.38 20.47 -12.37
N LYS A 357 -23.26 20.67 -11.04
CA LYS A 357 -21.97 20.60 -10.33
C LYS A 357 -21.43 19.17 -10.29
N LEU A 358 -22.29 18.17 -10.05
CA LEU A 358 -21.90 16.77 -10.08
C LEU A 358 -21.40 16.32 -11.45
N PHE A 359 -22.04 16.77 -12.53
CA PHE A 359 -21.55 16.53 -13.89
C PHE A 359 -20.20 17.20 -14.16
N GLY A 360 -19.99 18.42 -13.65
CA GLY A 360 -18.66 19.06 -13.66
C GLY A 360 -17.60 18.24 -12.92
N PHE A 361 -17.93 17.68 -11.75
CA PHE A 361 -17.03 16.80 -11.02
C PHE A 361 -16.77 15.47 -11.72
N ALA A 362 -17.75 14.91 -12.43
CA ALA A 362 -17.54 13.70 -13.24
C ALA A 362 -16.54 13.95 -14.37
N LEU A 363 -16.65 15.08 -15.08
CA LEU A 363 -15.65 15.46 -16.11
C LEU A 363 -14.27 15.68 -15.51
N LEU A 364 -14.17 16.39 -14.39
CA LEU A 364 -12.90 16.58 -13.68
C LEU A 364 -12.30 15.24 -13.23
N PHE A 365 -13.12 14.32 -12.74
CA PHE A 365 -12.68 12.99 -12.33
C PHE A 365 -12.09 12.20 -13.51
N LEU A 366 -12.76 12.17 -14.66
CA LEU A 366 -12.24 11.55 -15.89
C LEU A 366 -10.93 12.19 -16.34
N ALA A 367 -10.83 13.52 -16.28
CA ALA A 367 -9.60 14.24 -16.61
C ALA A 367 -8.43 13.81 -15.71
N ILE A 368 -8.66 13.73 -14.39
CA ILE A 368 -7.65 13.30 -13.42
C ILE A 368 -7.22 11.86 -13.66
N LEU A 369 -8.14 10.96 -13.98
CA LEU A 369 -7.83 9.56 -14.29
C LEU A 369 -6.95 9.43 -15.54
N MET A 370 -7.30 10.13 -16.62
CA MET A 370 -6.52 10.12 -17.86
C MET A 370 -5.12 10.71 -17.65
N ILE A 371 -5.03 11.90 -17.05
CA ILE A 371 -3.74 12.56 -16.77
C ILE A 371 -2.89 11.69 -15.84
N GLY A 372 -3.48 11.14 -14.78
CA GLY A 372 -2.79 10.27 -13.83
C GLY A 372 -2.20 9.03 -14.50
N ALA A 373 -2.98 8.35 -15.35
CA ALA A 373 -2.48 7.19 -16.08
C ALA A 373 -1.38 7.56 -17.08
N LEU A 374 -1.52 8.66 -17.83
CA LEU A 374 -0.50 9.10 -18.78
C LEU A 374 0.80 9.51 -18.08
N VAL A 375 0.74 10.25 -16.97
CA VAL A 375 1.93 10.65 -16.19
C VAL A 375 2.66 9.44 -15.62
N ILE A 376 1.92 8.45 -15.09
CA ILE A 376 2.52 7.21 -14.60
C ILE A 376 3.14 6.44 -15.77
N GLY A 377 2.44 6.32 -16.89
CA GLY A 377 2.97 5.63 -18.07
C GLY A 377 4.28 6.23 -18.57
N LEU A 378 4.34 7.56 -18.67
CA LEU A 378 5.56 8.29 -19.01
C LEU A 378 6.68 8.09 -17.98
N SER A 379 6.34 7.94 -16.70
CA SER A 379 7.32 7.70 -15.62
C SER A 379 7.92 6.29 -15.65
N PHE A 380 7.31 5.37 -16.38
CA PHE A 380 7.77 3.98 -16.59
C PHE A 380 8.37 3.78 -17.99
N ASP A 381 8.78 4.87 -18.64
CA ASP A 381 9.45 4.90 -19.95
C ASP A 381 8.61 4.38 -21.14
N TYR A 382 7.28 4.36 -21.02
CA TYR A 382 6.43 4.04 -22.16
C TYR A 382 6.42 5.22 -23.16
N PRO A 383 6.71 5.00 -24.46
CA PRO A 383 6.73 6.06 -25.46
C PRO A 383 5.34 6.65 -25.65
N LEU A 384 5.28 7.98 -25.78
CA LEU A 384 4.06 8.69 -26.14
C LEU A 384 3.89 8.60 -27.66
N MET A 385 3.06 7.66 -28.11
CA MET A 385 2.65 7.54 -29.52
C MET A 385 1.16 7.83 -29.64
N GLU A 386 0.74 8.45 -30.73
CA GLU A 386 -0.68 8.66 -31.03
C GLU A 386 -1.37 7.38 -31.48
N ILE A 387 -0.61 6.35 -31.86
CA ILE A 387 -1.11 5.05 -32.31
C ILE A 387 -0.96 4.05 -31.18
N SER A 388 -2.10 3.47 -30.76
CA SER A 388 -2.15 2.35 -29.82
C SER A 388 -1.58 1.10 -30.51
N GLN A 389 -0.59 0.45 -29.90
CA GLN A 389 -0.07 -0.83 -30.40
C GLN A 389 -1.03 -1.99 -30.10
N LEU A 390 -1.84 -1.86 -29.05
CA LEU A 390 -2.87 -2.83 -28.71
C LEU A 390 -4.06 -2.80 -29.69
N PHE A 391 -4.37 -1.61 -30.22
CA PHE A 391 -5.50 -1.37 -31.10
C PHE A 391 -5.08 -0.64 -32.38
N PRO A 392 -4.25 -1.27 -33.23
CA PRO A 392 -3.67 -0.60 -34.40
C PRO A 392 -4.71 -0.20 -35.45
N HIS A 393 -5.88 -0.88 -35.46
CA HIS A 393 -6.97 -0.60 -36.41
C HIS A 393 -7.99 0.42 -35.89
N THR A 394 -7.90 0.82 -34.62
CA THR A 394 -8.85 1.73 -33.98
C THR A 394 -8.24 3.13 -33.97
N SER A 395 -8.97 4.12 -34.51
CA SER A 395 -8.47 5.50 -34.52
C SER A 395 -8.37 6.05 -33.09
N PHE A 396 -7.33 6.82 -32.82
CA PHE A 396 -7.13 7.45 -31.50
C PHE A 396 -8.30 8.33 -31.07
N LEU A 397 -8.95 9.01 -32.02
CA LEU A 397 -10.15 9.80 -31.77
C LEU A 397 -11.32 8.96 -31.25
N LEU A 398 -11.44 7.71 -31.69
CA LEU A 398 -12.48 6.80 -31.24
C LEU A 398 -12.20 6.29 -29.82
N ILE A 399 -10.93 6.11 -29.47
CA ILE A 399 -10.48 5.79 -28.10
C ILE A 399 -10.79 6.97 -27.16
N LEU A 400 -10.45 8.20 -27.56
CA LEU A 400 -10.81 9.41 -26.82
C LEU A 400 -12.32 9.57 -26.68
N TYR A 401 -13.07 9.35 -27.77
CA TYR A 401 -14.53 9.38 -27.75
C TYR A 401 -15.09 8.39 -26.73
N HIS A 402 -14.60 7.14 -26.72
CA HIS A 402 -15.05 6.14 -25.78
C HIS A 402 -14.80 6.55 -24.33
N PHE A 403 -13.59 6.99 -24.00
CA PHE A 403 -13.26 7.38 -22.64
C PHE A 403 -14.06 8.60 -22.17
N TRP A 404 -14.16 9.65 -23.00
CA TRP A 404 -14.80 10.90 -22.61
C TRP A 404 -16.33 10.84 -22.69
N VAL A 405 -16.88 10.41 -23.84
CA VAL A 405 -18.33 10.43 -24.07
C VAL A 405 -18.99 9.27 -23.32
N ASN A 406 -18.54 8.03 -23.52
CA ASN A 406 -19.15 6.89 -22.80
C ASN A 406 -18.80 6.93 -21.32
N GLY A 407 -17.59 7.34 -20.94
CA GLY A 407 -17.24 7.56 -19.55
C GLY A 407 -18.14 8.58 -18.86
N PHE A 408 -18.39 9.73 -19.50
CA PHE A 408 -19.29 10.74 -18.95
C PHE A 408 -20.74 10.25 -18.88
N LEU A 409 -21.26 9.66 -19.97
CA LEU A 409 -22.63 9.14 -20.01
C LEU A 409 -22.87 8.02 -18.99
N GLN A 410 -21.88 7.17 -18.76
CA GLN A 410 -21.93 6.11 -17.75
C GLN A 410 -21.96 6.68 -16.34
N LEU A 411 -21.10 7.66 -16.04
CA LEU A 411 -21.11 8.34 -14.74
C LEU A 411 -22.41 9.11 -14.53
N ALA A 412 -22.92 9.80 -15.56
CA ALA A 412 -24.21 10.48 -15.51
C ALA A 412 -25.35 9.50 -15.21
N PHE A 413 -25.33 8.32 -15.85
CA PHE A 413 -26.31 7.27 -15.59
C PHE A 413 -26.25 6.80 -14.13
N TYR A 414 -25.06 6.51 -13.61
CA TYR A 414 -24.90 6.09 -12.21
C TYR A 414 -25.38 7.17 -11.24
N ILE A 415 -25.05 8.45 -11.49
CA ILE A 415 -25.51 9.57 -10.66
C ILE A 415 -27.04 9.65 -10.68
N LEU A 416 -27.66 9.65 -11.86
CA LEU A 416 -29.11 9.75 -12.00
C LEU A 416 -29.83 8.57 -11.36
N LEU A 417 -29.31 7.35 -11.53
CA LEU A 417 -29.86 6.15 -10.91
C LEU A 417 -29.84 6.23 -9.38
N VAL A 418 -28.71 6.67 -8.81
CA VAL A 418 -28.56 6.84 -7.36
C VAL A 418 -29.57 7.86 -6.82
N VAL A 419 -29.71 8.99 -7.51
CA VAL A 419 -30.70 10.02 -7.17
C VAL A 419 -32.12 9.44 -7.23
N PHE A 420 -32.45 8.74 -8.30
CA PHE A 420 -33.78 8.16 -8.51
C PHE A 420 -34.15 7.17 -7.41
N VAL A 421 -33.27 6.20 -7.12
CA VAL A 421 -33.52 5.20 -6.06
C VAL A 421 -33.57 5.85 -4.68
N SER A 422 -32.70 6.83 -4.41
CA SER A 422 -32.70 7.55 -3.13
C SER A 422 -34.01 8.32 -2.91
N LEU A 423 -34.57 8.95 -3.95
CA LEU A 423 -35.84 9.67 -3.87
C LEU A 423 -37.06 8.75 -3.77
N LEU A 424 -37.00 7.55 -4.35
CA LEU A 424 -38.05 6.53 -4.24
C LEU A 424 -38.07 5.88 -2.87
N THR A 425 -36.92 5.46 -2.38
CA THR A 425 -36.80 4.66 -1.15
C THR A 425 -36.64 5.49 0.11
N LYS A 426 -36.36 6.80 -0.02
CA LYS A 426 -35.94 7.69 1.08
C LYS A 426 -34.71 7.19 1.85
N ASP A 427 -33.96 6.28 1.26
CA ASP A 427 -32.78 5.67 1.87
C ASP A 427 -31.63 5.69 0.87
N VAL A 428 -30.62 6.47 1.20
CA VAL A 428 -29.48 6.69 0.33
C VAL A 428 -28.59 5.44 0.26
N MET A 429 -28.59 4.55 1.27
CA MET A 429 -27.78 3.32 1.25
C MET A 429 -28.30 2.31 0.23
N LYS A 430 -29.62 2.22 0.08
CA LYS A 430 -30.25 1.29 -0.89
C LYS A 430 -29.85 1.61 -2.33
N SER A 431 -29.62 2.89 -2.65
CA SER A 431 -29.20 3.31 -3.97
C SER A 431 -27.84 2.73 -4.38
N PHE A 432 -26.89 2.66 -3.44
CA PHE A 432 -25.58 2.05 -3.66
C PHE A 432 -25.66 0.52 -3.76
N THR A 433 -26.52 -0.11 -2.95
CA THR A 433 -26.79 -1.56 -3.06
C THR A 433 -27.37 -1.92 -4.43
N VAL A 434 -28.24 -1.08 -5.00
CA VAL A 434 -28.78 -1.29 -6.36
C VAL A 434 -27.66 -1.20 -7.40
N LEU A 435 -26.75 -0.23 -7.30
CA LEU A 435 -25.60 -0.13 -8.19
C LEU A 435 -24.68 -1.35 -8.10
N LEU A 436 -24.36 -1.80 -6.88
CA LEU A 436 -23.58 -3.02 -6.67
C LEU A 436 -24.31 -4.25 -7.22
N GLY A 437 -25.63 -4.36 -7.06
CA GLY A 437 -26.40 -5.44 -7.67
C GLY A 437 -26.35 -5.40 -9.20
N MET A 438 -26.42 -4.21 -9.79
CA MET A 438 -26.32 -4.03 -11.25
C MET A 438 -24.92 -4.34 -11.79
N SER A 439 -23.87 -4.39 -10.97
CA SER A 439 -22.54 -4.78 -11.46
C SER A 439 -22.47 -6.22 -11.95
N ILE A 440 -23.48 -7.05 -11.65
CA ILE A 440 -23.62 -8.39 -12.23
C ILE A 440 -23.66 -8.33 -13.77
N PHE A 441 -24.20 -7.25 -14.35
CA PHE A 441 -24.25 -7.07 -15.81
C PHE A 441 -22.87 -6.83 -16.45
N MET A 442 -21.80 -6.70 -15.68
CA MET A 442 -20.43 -6.68 -16.21
C MET A 442 -19.83 -8.07 -16.39
N PHE A 443 -20.45 -9.12 -15.85
CA PHE A 443 -19.97 -10.49 -16.04
C PHE A 443 -20.21 -10.95 -17.49
N PRO A 444 -19.30 -11.77 -18.05
CA PRO A 444 -19.48 -12.38 -19.35
C PRO A 444 -20.82 -13.12 -19.43
N GLY A 445 -21.57 -12.90 -20.52
CA GLY A 445 -22.87 -13.52 -20.74
C GLY A 445 -24.04 -12.94 -19.92
N ALA A 446 -23.82 -12.02 -18.97
CA ALA A 446 -24.91 -11.44 -18.18
C ALA A 446 -25.65 -10.31 -18.92
N ASN A 447 -24.95 -9.55 -19.76
CA ASN A 447 -25.48 -8.40 -20.48
C ASN A 447 -25.45 -8.61 -21.99
N PHE A 448 -26.36 -9.46 -22.48
CA PHE A 448 -26.50 -9.77 -23.91
C PHE A 448 -26.66 -8.50 -24.75
N ASN A 449 -25.87 -8.39 -25.81
CA ASN A 449 -25.82 -7.24 -26.72
C ASN A 449 -25.65 -5.87 -26.03
N TYR A 450 -25.10 -5.85 -24.80
CA TYR A 450 -24.86 -4.64 -24.02
C TYR A 450 -26.11 -3.77 -23.84
N PHE A 451 -27.27 -4.40 -23.68
CA PHE A 451 -28.55 -3.73 -23.50
C PHE A 451 -28.66 -2.99 -22.15
N PHE A 452 -28.07 -3.55 -21.10
CA PHE A 452 -28.07 -2.92 -19.78
C PHE A 452 -26.98 -1.85 -19.69
N PRO A 453 -27.29 -0.64 -19.18
CA PRO A 453 -26.41 0.53 -19.15
C PRO A 453 -25.41 0.46 -17.99
N PHE A 454 -24.64 -0.62 -17.87
CA PHE A 454 -23.67 -0.81 -16.80
C PHE A 454 -22.34 -1.29 -17.38
N GLY A 455 -21.24 -0.65 -16.98
CA GLY A 455 -19.91 -1.02 -17.46
C GLY A 455 -19.61 -0.64 -18.91
N LEU A 456 -20.44 0.19 -19.58
CA LEU A 456 -20.34 0.49 -21.01
C LEU A 456 -19.25 1.52 -21.38
N ASN A 457 -18.49 2.00 -20.39
CA ASN A 457 -17.28 2.81 -20.55
C ASN A 457 -15.99 2.03 -20.28
N SER A 458 -16.09 0.71 -20.11
CA SER A 458 -14.97 -0.21 -19.95
C SER A 458 -14.12 -0.18 -21.22
N MET A 459 -12.83 0.21 -21.13
CA MET A 459 -11.98 0.36 -22.32
C MET A 459 -11.75 -0.96 -23.06
N GLY A 460 -11.97 -2.10 -22.41
CA GLY A 460 -11.96 -3.40 -23.07
C GLY A 460 -13.01 -3.52 -24.17
N LEU A 461 -14.11 -2.74 -24.12
CA LEU A 461 -15.13 -2.75 -25.16
C LEU A 461 -14.62 -2.23 -26.50
N LEU A 462 -13.41 -1.66 -26.57
CA LEU A 462 -12.71 -1.40 -27.83
C LEU A 462 -12.39 -2.71 -28.61
N GLN A 463 -12.35 -3.86 -27.93
CA GLN A 463 -12.23 -5.20 -28.56
C GLN A 463 -13.56 -5.77 -29.03
N ALA A 464 -14.68 -5.27 -28.48
CA ALA A 464 -15.96 -5.90 -28.73
C ALA A 464 -16.37 -5.75 -30.19
N SER A 465 -16.97 -6.80 -30.73
CA SER A 465 -17.57 -6.81 -32.08
C SER A 465 -18.71 -5.80 -32.26
N THR A 466 -19.27 -5.25 -31.18
CA THR A 466 -20.34 -4.26 -31.24
C THR A 466 -19.82 -2.83 -31.45
N PRO A 467 -20.49 -2.01 -32.28
CA PRO A 467 -20.04 -0.64 -32.54
C PRO A 467 -20.16 0.25 -31.30
N LEU A 468 -19.12 1.05 -31.01
CA LEU A 468 -19.07 1.92 -29.82
C LEU A 468 -20.21 2.95 -29.73
N LEU A 469 -20.74 3.36 -30.89
CA LEU A 469 -21.90 4.24 -30.97
C LEU A 469 -23.16 3.60 -30.38
N GLN A 470 -23.28 2.28 -30.43
CA GLN A 470 -24.39 1.56 -29.79
C GLN A 470 -24.36 1.72 -28.27
N HIS A 471 -23.18 1.62 -27.64
CA HIS A 471 -23.03 1.86 -26.20
C HIS A 471 -23.44 3.29 -25.82
N SER A 472 -23.03 4.26 -26.64
CA SER A 472 -23.39 5.67 -26.47
C SER A 472 -24.90 5.86 -26.55
N ALA A 473 -25.56 5.23 -27.53
CA ALA A 473 -27.00 5.29 -27.72
C ALA A 473 -27.77 4.66 -26.55
N VAL A 474 -27.35 3.47 -26.09
CA VAL A 474 -27.95 2.81 -24.92
C VAL A 474 -27.84 3.72 -23.69
N LEU A 475 -26.65 4.22 -23.39
CA LEU A 475 -26.45 5.11 -22.24
C LEU A 475 -27.29 6.38 -22.35
N LEU A 476 -27.35 7.00 -23.53
CA LEU A 476 -28.13 8.21 -23.75
C LEU A 476 -29.64 7.96 -23.55
N ILE A 477 -30.18 6.86 -24.08
CA ILE A 477 -31.59 6.48 -23.90
C ILE A 477 -31.91 6.29 -22.41
N TYR A 478 -31.09 5.53 -21.67
CA TYR A 478 -31.33 5.29 -20.24
C TYR A 478 -31.18 6.57 -19.40
N ASN A 479 -30.22 7.44 -19.71
CA ASN A 479 -30.09 8.74 -19.07
C ASN A 479 -31.34 9.60 -19.28
N LEU A 480 -31.86 9.65 -20.52
CA LEU A 480 -33.08 10.39 -20.84
C LEU A 480 -34.30 9.82 -20.11
N LEU A 481 -34.46 8.50 -20.09
CA LEU A 481 -35.55 7.83 -19.37
C LEU A 481 -35.51 8.12 -17.87
N LEU A 482 -34.34 8.02 -17.24
CA LEU A 482 -34.17 8.35 -15.82
C LEU A 482 -34.44 9.82 -15.55
N TRP A 483 -33.99 10.73 -16.41
CA TRP A 483 -34.25 12.15 -16.29
C TRP A 483 -35.75 12.46 -16.35
N VAL A 484 -36.47 11.91 -17.34
CA VAL A 484 -37.92 12.07 -17.46
C VAL A 484 -38.64 11.50 -16.24
N ALA A 485 -38.24 10.30 -15.78
CA ALA A 485 -38.82 9.68 -14.59
C ALA A 485 -38.58 10.52 -13.32
N LEU A 486 -37.39 11.10 -13.16
CA LEU A 486 -37.06 12.02 -12.06
C LEU A 486 -37.91 13.29 -12.11
N VAL A 487 -38.02 13.94 -13.28
CA VAL A 487 -38.84 15.14 -13.44
C VAL A 487 -40.31 14.85 -13.14
N TYR A 488 -40.85 13.72 -13.62
CA TYR A 488 -42.20 13.28 -13.32
C TYR A 488 -42.41 13.05 -11.82
N LEU A 489 -41.48 12.34 -11.17
CA LEU A 489 -41.55 12.03 -9.74
C LEU A 489 -41.49 13.29 -8.87
N LEU A 490 -40.64 14.25 -9.23
CA LEU A 490 -40.53 15.52 -8.52
C LEU A 490 -41.78 16.39 -8.69
N ARG A 491 -42.31 16.49 -9.91
CA ARG A 491 -43.56 17.25 -10.18
C ARG A 491 -44.78 16.65 -9.48
N LYS A 492 -44.87 15.32 -9.37
CA LYS A 492 -45.97 14.65 -8.65
C LYS A 492 -45.90 14.87 -7.14
N LYS A 493 -44.70 15.04 -6.59
CA LYS A 493 -44.47 15.25 -5.15
C LYS A 493 -44.56 16.71 -4.71
N ASP A 494 -44.74 17.67 -5.64
CA ASP A 494 -44.84 19.11 -5.34
C ASP A 494 -46.03 19.50 -4.42
N PHE A 495 -46.85 18.55 -3.92
CA PHE A 495 -47.99 18.84 -3.02
C PHE A 495 -48.24 17.89 -1.84
N ASN A 496 -47.39 16.88 -1.58
CA ASN A 496 -47.61 15.95 -0.45
C ASN A 496 -46.30 15.66 0.31
N PHE A 497 -45.95 16.53 1.25
CA PHE A 497 -45.05 16.24 2.37
C PHE A 497 -45.57 16.89 3.63
#